data_AF-A0A497HHP0-F1
#
_entry.id   AF-A0A497HHP0-F1
#
_cell.length_a   1.000
_cell.length_b   1.000
_cell.length_c   1.000
_cell.angle_alpha   90.00
_cell.angle_beta   90.00
_cell.angle_gamma   90.00
#
_symmetry.space_group_name_H-M   'P 1'
#
loop_
_entity.id
_entity.type
_entity.pdbx_description
1 polymer ?
#
loop_
_entity_poly.entity_id
_entity_poly.type
_entity_poly.pdbx_seq_one_letter_code
_entity_poly.pdbx_strand_id
1 'polypeptide(L)'
;MGRSDKAIMALTRELRKLKNAIGKEVALKHIYTNKIHVGRVIEVTPDEVILEKKNRKIKLKIYNIEVLSKDFLRKWKEKNLPKIKRDFSVLLPINAEEKVIKELISSEEIVSCEIIDIYKGKTIPNGYKSVTFRVYFFGDVDIKKSEEKVLNLFKSLGYEIR
;
A
#
# COMPACT_ATOMS: atom_id res chain seq x y z
N MET A 1 0.36 -43.16 0.72
CA MET A 1 1.08 -42.47 -0.37
C MET A 1 1.68 -41.19 0.19
N GLY A 2 3.00 -41.16 0.38
CA GLY A 2 3.72 -39.99 0.89
C GLY A 2 3.81 -38.89 -0.15
N ARG A 3 3.73 -37.63 0.27
CA ARG A 3 4.08 -36.49 -0.57
C ARG A 3 5.59 -36.51 -0.83
N SER A 4 6.01 -36.16 -2.04
CA SER A 4 7.44 -35.95 -2.35
C SER A 4 8.04 -34.90 -1.41
N ASP A 5 9.30 -35.08 -1.00
CA ASP A 5 10.03 -34.13 -0.15
C ASP A 5 9.94 -32.69 -0.67
N LYS A 6 9.94 -32.51 -2.00
CA LYS A 6 9.76 -31.20 -2.65
C LYS A 6 8.41 -30.56 -2.34
N ALA A 7 7.35 -31.36 -2.31
CA ALA A 7 6.00 -30.89 -1.98
C ALA A 7 5.85 -30.57 -0.48
N ILE A 8 6.53 -31.34 0.39
CA ILE A 8 6.59 -31.06 1.83
C ILE A 8 7.34 -29.74 2.06
N MET A 9 8.52 -29.58 1.47
CA MET A 9 9.31 -28.35 1.58
C MET A 9 8.56 -27.12 1.06
N ALA A 10 7.85 -27.24 -0.06
CA ALA A 10 7.02 -26.17 -0.59
C ALA A 10 5.91 -25.77 0.41
N LEU A 11 5.21 -26.75 0.98
CA LEU A 11 4.17 -26.50 1.98
C LEU A 11 4.73 -25.80 3.22
N THR A 12 5.85 -26.30 3.76
CA THR A 12 6.52 -25.70 4.93
C THR A 12 6.93 -24.26 4.67
N ARG A 13 7.42 -23.97 3.45
CA ARG A 13 7.79 -22.61 3.04
C ARG A 13 6.58 -21.69 2.99
N GLU A 14 5.48 -22.10 2.37
CA GLU A 14 4.28 -21.28 2.29
C GLU A 14 3.67 -21.04 3.68
N LEU A 15 3.61 -22.07 4.53
CA LEU A 15 3.17 -21.93 5.92
C LEU A 15 4.02 -20.90 6.69
N ARG A 16 5.36 -20.95 6.55
CA ARG A 16 6.26 -19.98 7.19
C ARG A 16 6.04 -18.56 6.67
N LYS A 17 5.87 -18.37 5.35
CA LYS A 17 5.55 -17.06 4.76
C LYS A 17 4.26 -16.49 5.35
N LEU A 18 3.21 -17.31 5.45
CA LEU A 18 1.91 -16.91 5.98
C LEU A 18 1.98 -16.54 7.47
N LYS A 19 2.67 -17.34 8.29
CA LYS A 19 2.88 -17.02 9.72
C LYS A 19 3.55 -15.65 9.91
N ASN A 20 4.54 -15.33 9.08
CA ASN A 20 5.23 -14.03 9.10
C ASN A 20 4.38 -12.86 8.54
N ALA A 21 3.27 -13.19 7.88
CA ALA A 21 2.36 -12.26 7.24
C ALA A 21 1.07 -12.04 8.05
N ILE A 22 0.90 -12.65 9.23
CA ILE A 22 -0.23 -12.36 10.12
C ILE A 22 -0.31 -10.85 10.37
N GLY A 23 -1.51 -10.30 10.20
CA GLY A 23 -1.80 -8.87 10.30
C GLY A 23 -1.45 -8.05 9.05
N LYS A 24 -0.82 -8.64 8.02
CA LYS A 24 -0.45 -7.97 6.76
C LYS A 24 -1.35 -8.42 5.61
N GLU A 25 -1.44 -7.59 4.58
CA GLU A 25 -2.12 -7.94 3.33
C GLU A 25 -1.23 -8.84 2.47
N VAL A 26 -1.82 -9.87 1.86
CA VAL A 26 -1.13 -10.80 0.96
C VAL A 26 -1.97 -11.06 -0.29
N ALA A 27 -1.30 -11.46 -1.38
CA ALA A 27 -1.93 -12.05 -2.55
C ALA A 27 -1.64 -13.54 -2.59
N LEU A 28 -2.67 -14.36 -2.59
CA LEU A 28 -2.59 -15.82 -2.68
C LEU A 28 -3.16 -16.29 -4.01
N LYS A 29 -2.41 -17.11 -4.73
CA LYS A 29 -2.88 -17.76 -5.95
C LYS A 29 -3.35 -19.17 -5.63
N HIS A 30 -4.59 -19.50 -5.98
CA HIS A 30 -5.06 -20.88 -5.90
C HIS A 30 -4.48 -21.70 -7.06
N ILE A 31 -3.72 -22.76 -6.76
CA ILE A 31 -2.88 -23.45 -7.74
C ILE A 31 -3.68 -24.16 -8.85
N TYR A 32 -4.91 -24.61 -8.55
CA TYR A 32 -5.74 -25.32 -9.53
C TYR A 32 -6.60 -24.39 -10.39
N THR A 33 -7.01 -23.24 -9.86
CA THR A 33 -7.95 -22.34 -10.55
C THR A 33 -7.30 -21.06 -11.05
N ASN A 34 -6.03 -20.83 -10.69
CA ASN A 34 -5.30 -19.59 -10.90
C ASN A 34 -5.98 -18.34 -10.31
N LYS A 35 -7.01 -18.50 -9.48
CA LYS A 35 -7.74 -17.40 -8.85
C LYS A 35 -6.85 -16.70 -7.83
N ILE A 36 -6.81 -15.37 -7.89
CA ILE A 36 -6.08 -14.54 -6.94
C ILE A 36 -7.01 -14.10 -5.81
N HIS A 37 -6.60 -14.38 -4.59
CA HIS A 37 -7.24 -13.95 -3.36
C HIS A 37 -6.35 -12.92 -2.67
N VAL A 38 -6.85 -11.70 -2.51
CA VAL A 38 -6.16 -10.62 -1.80
C VAL A 38 -6.92 -10.30 -0.52
N GLY A 39 -6.21 -10.22 0.59
CA GLY A 39 -6.76 -9.84 1.88
C GLY A 39 -5.73 -9.86 2.99
N ARG A 40 -6.13 -9.39 4.17
CA ARG A 40 -5.31 -9.37 5.39
C ARG A 40 -5.29 -10.75 6.03
N VAL A 41 -4.12 -11.30 6.31
CA VAL A 41 -4.02 -12.57 7.06
C VAL A 41 -4.46 -12.32 8.49
N ILE A 42 -5.55 -12.96 8.92
CA ILE A 42 -6.03 -12.85 10.30
C ILE A 42 -5.67 -14.09 11.12
N GLU A 43 -5.57 -15.25 10.49
CA GLU A 43 -5.26 -16.51 11.18
C GLU A 43 -4.54 -17.48 10.23
N VAL A 44 -3.60 -18.26 10.78
CA VAL A 44 -2.87 -19.31 10.05
C VAL A 44 -2.78 -20.54 10.94
N THR A 45 -3.38 -21.64 10.49
CA THR A 45 -3.26 -22.97 11.10
C THR A 45 -2.28 -23.82 10.25
N PRO A 46 -1.94 -25.06 10.66
CA PRO A 46 -1.11 -25.93 9.83
C PRO A 46 -1.70 -26.22 8.43
N ASP A 47 -3.03 -26.24 8.32
CA ASP A 47 -3.72 -26.65 7.08
C ASP A 47 -4.38 -25.48 6.34
N GLU A 48 -4.73 -24.41 7.04
CA GLU A 48 -5.58 -23.35 6.51
C GLU A 48 -5.04 -21.95 6.83
N VAL A 49 -5.35 -21.02 5.94
CA VAL A 49 -5.20 -19.58 6.17
C VAL A 49 -6.55 -18.90 6.05
N ILE A 50 -6.81 -17.95 6.95
CA ILE A 50 -7.99 -17.11 6.90
C ILE A 50 -7.56 -15.70 6.52
N LEU A 51 -8.10 -15.22 5.41
CA LEU A 51 -7.95 -13.84 4.95
C LEU A 51 -9.21 -13.04 5.31
N GLU A 52 -9.03 -11.78 5.67
CA GLU A 52 -10.08 -10.78 5.78
C GLU A 52 -10.03 -9.81 4.61
N LYS A 53 -11.18 -9.59 3.97
CA LYS A 53 -11.37 -8.61 2.89
C LYS A 53 -12.74 -7.97 3.02
N LYS A 54 -12.82 -6.64 3.18
CA LYS A 54 -14.09 -5.88 3.27
C LYS A 54 -15.09 -6.53 4.25
N ASN A 55 -14.63 -6.86 5.46
CA ASN A 55 -15.39 -7.55 6.52
C ASN A 55 -15.87 -8.97 6.18
N ARG A 56 -15.36 -9.59 5.11
CA ARG A 56 -15.60 -11.00 4.79
C ARG A 56 -14.36 -11.82 5.09
N LYS A 57 -14.56 -12.98 5.71
CA LYS A 57 -13.51 -13.97 5.92
C LYS A 57 -13.49 -14.98 4.78
N ILE A 58 -12.31 -15.27 4.25
CA ILE A 58 -12.07 -16.26 3.20
C ILE A 58 -11.09 -17.28 3.77
N LYS A 59 -11.52 -18.54 3.82
CA LYS A 59 -10.71 -19.66 4.29
C LYS A 59 -10.15 -20.42 3.09
N LEU A 60 -8.84 -20.68 3.10
CA LEU A 60 -8.13 -21.37 2.02
C LEU A 60 -7.21 -22.45 2.60
N LYS A 61 -7.16 -23.61 1.95
CA LYS A 61 -6.18 -24.67 2.29
C LYS A 61 -4.79 -24.25 1.82
N ILE A 62 -3.81 -24.27 2.71
CA ILE A 62 -2.42 -23.85 2.41
C ILE A 62 -1.82 -24.72 1.31
N TYR A 63 -2.15 -26.02 1.29
CA TYR A 63 -1.72 -26.93 0.22
C TYR A 63 -2.20 -26.54 -1.18
N ASN A 64 -3.26 -25.74 -1.30
CA ASN A 64 -3.85 -25.34 -2.58
C ASN A 64 -3.46 -23.92 -3.01
N ILE A 65 -2.56 -23.26 -2.29
CA ILE A 65 -2.23 -21.85 -2.55
C ILE A 65 -0.72 -21.59 -2.60
N GLU A 66 -0.37 -20.53 -3.32
CA GLU A 66 0.97 -19.98 -3.40
C GLU A 66 0.94 -18.52 -2.92
N VAL A 67 1.83 -18.15 -1.99
CA VAL A 67 2.00 -16.77 -1.54
C VAL A 67 2.83 -16.01 -2.58
N LEU A 68 2.20 -15.02 -3.21
CA LEU A 68 2.82 -14.18 -4.23
C LEU A 68 3.67 -13.06 -3.62
N SER A 69 4.55 -12.48 -4.44
CA SER A 69 5.44 -11.41 -4.00
C SER A 69 4.69 -10.10 -3.70
N LYS A 70 5.32 -9.23 -2.91
CA LYS A 70 4.81 -7.88 -2.65
C LYS A 70 4.66 -7.06 -3.94
N ASP A 71 5.59 -7.19 -4.88
CA ASP A 71 5.51 -6.49 -6.17
C ASP A 71 4.31 -6.95 -7.00
N PHE A 72 4.00 -8.24 -6.97
CA PHE A 72 2.80 -8.76 -7.60
C PHE A 72 1.55 -8.17 -6.94
N LEU A 73 1.48 -8.19 -5.60
CA LEU A 73 0.37 -7.59 -4.86
C LEU A 73 0.18 -6.12 -5.23
N ARG A 74 1.26 -5.33 -5.25
CA ARG A 74 1.22 -3.91 -5.65
C ARG A 74 0.65 -3.73 -7.06
N LYS A 75 1.20 -4.43 -8.06
CA LYS A 75 0.70 -4.37 -9.45
C LYS A 75 -0.75 -4.83 -9.58
N TRP A 76 -1.14 -5.85 -8.81
CA TRP A 76 -2.52 -6.31 -8.76
C TRP A 76 -3.44 -5.22 -8.22
N LYS A 77 -3.06 -4.53 -7.13
CA LYS A 77 -3.82 -3.40 -6.57
C LYS A 77 -3.95 -2.27 -7.57
N GLU A 78 -2.87 -1.88 -8.23
CA GLU A 78 -2.87 -0.80 -9.24
C GLU A 78 -3.80 -1.08 -10.42
N LYS A 79 -3.95 -2.36 -10.81
CA LYS A 79 -4.82 -2.78 -11.91
C LYS A 79 -6.28 -2.97 -11.50
N ASN A 80 -6.55 -3.41 -10.27
CA ASN A 80 -7.88 -3.90 -9.87
C ASN A 80 -8.62 -2.98 -8.89
N LEU A 81 -7.94 -2.04 -8.25
CA LEU A 81 -8.55 -1.13 -7.30
C LEU A 81 -8.80 0.25 -7.92
N PRO A 82 -9.90 0.91 -7.54
CA PRO A 82 -10.09 2.31 -7.88
C PRO A 82 -9.00 3.16 -7.21
N LYS A 83 -8.76 4.35 -7.75
CA LYS A 83 -7.81 5.33 -7.19
C LYS A 83 -8.60 6.47 -6.56
N ILE A 84 -8.20 6.89 -5.38
CA ILE A 84 -8.76 8.07 -4.69
C ILE A 84 -7.77 9.21 -4.83
N LYS A 85 -8.22 10.36 -5.32
CA LYS A 85 -7.39 11.55 -5.56
C LYS A 85 -7.52 12.54 -4.41
N ARG A 86 -6.39 13.08 -3.93
CA ARG A 86 -6.34 14.22 -3.00
C ARG A 86 -5.23 15.18 -3.36
N ASP A 87 -5.50 16.46 -3.21
CA ASP A 87 -4.56 17.53 -3.52
C ASP A 87 -4.18 18.21 -2.19
N PHE A 88 -2.88 18.39 -1.97
CA PHE A 88 -2.30 18.98 -0.76
C PHE A 88 -1.48 20.20 -1.16
N SER A 89 -1.93 21.39 -0.77
CA SER A 89 -1.20 22.63 -0.98
C SER A 89 -0.34 22.94 0.23
N VAL A 90 0.95 23.10 0.01
CA VAL A 90 1.95 23.23 1.08
C VAL A 90 2.82 24.45 0.83
N LEU A 91 3.08 25.23 1.88
CA LEU A 91 4.05 26.31 1.85
C LEU A 91 5.46 25.76 2.05
N LEU A 92 6.30 25.97 1.05
CA LEU A 92 7.69 25.52 1.04
C LEU A 92 8.61 26.74 0.95
N PRO A 93 9.77 26.72 1.62
CA PRO A 93 10.84 27.67 1.35
C PRO A 93 11.17 27.70 -0.14
N ILE A 94 11.51 28.88 -0.67
CA ILE A 94 11.74 29.08 -2.11
C ILE A 94 12.83 28.15 -2.67
N ASN A 95 13.80 27.80 -1.83
CA ASN A 95 14.94 26.93 -2.07
C ASN A 95 14.69 25.45 -1.78
N ALA A 96 13.53 25.07 -1.21
CA ALA A 96 13.21 23.66 -1.00
C ALA A 96 12.92 22.96 -2.34
N GLU A 97 13.54 21.80 -2.57
CA GLU A 97 13.36 21.05 -3.82
C GLU A 97 12.06 20.23 -3.78
N GLU A 98 11.09 20.58 -4.61
CA GLU A 98 9.74 20.01 -4.55
C GLU A 98 9.75 18.55 -4.99
N LYS A 99 10.66 18.19 -5.90
CA LYS A 99 10.85 16.82 -6.38
C LYS A 99 11.31 15.88 -5.25
N VAL A 100 12.19 16.35 -4.38
CA VAL A 100 12.64 15.58 -3.22
C VAL A 100 11.46 15.34 -2.27
N ILE A 101 10.66 16.38 -2.01
CA ILE A 101 9.47 16.27 -1.16
C ILE A 101 8.44 15.31 -1.77
N LYS A 102 8.23 15.37 -3.09
CA LYS A 102 7.38 14.42 -3.82
C LYS A 102 7.84 12.98 -3.60
N GLU A 103 9.14 12.71 -3.67
CA GLU A 103 9.69 11.36 -3.45
C GLU A 103 9.50 10.87 -2.00
N LEU A 104 9.52 11.79 -1.03
CA LEU A 104 9.21 11.49 0.37
C LEU A 104 7.73 11.14 0.59
N ILE A 105 6.82 11.64 -0.25
CA ILE A 105 5.38 11.30 -0.22
C ILE A 105 5.18 9.92 -0.85
N SER A 106 5.60 8.88 -0.13
CA SER A 106 5.52 7.49 -0.58
C SER A 106 5.11 6.57 0.57
N SER A 107 4.21 5.63 0.27
CA SER A 107 3.81 4.57 1.20
C SER A 107 3.16 3.40 0.45
N GLU A 108 2.93 2.27 1.14
CA GLU A 108 2.17 1.14 0.57
C GLU A 108 0.71 1.50 0.23
N GLU A 109 0.18 2.60 0.77
CA GLU A 109 -1.18 3.11 0.54
C GLU A 109 -1.27 4.04 -0.70
N ILE A 110 -0.13 4.52 -1.19
CA ILE A 110 -0.02 5.51 -2.27
C ILE A 110 0.33 4.82 -3.59
N VAL A 111 -0.48 5.08 -4.61
CA VAL A 111 -0.24 4.68 -6.01
C VAL A 111 0.83 5.57 -6.63
N SER A 112 0.63 6.89 -6.56
CA SER A 112 1.54 7.88 -7.14
C SER A 112 1.35 9.26 -6.49
N CYS A 113 2.38 10.11 -6.63
CA CYS A 113 2.33 11.52 -6.28
C CYS A 113 2.81 12.37 -7.47
N GLU A 114 2.11 13.47 -7.72
CA GLU A 114 2.38 14.41 -8.81
C GLU A 114 2.43 15.84 -8.24
N ILE A 115 3.27 16.69 -8.81
CA ILE A 115 3.23 18.14 -8.56
C ILE A 115 2.35 18.73 -9.65
N ILE A 116 1.25 19.37 -9.27
CA ILE A 116 0.26 19.90 -10.23
C ILE A 116 0.25 21.42 -10.32
N ASP A 117 0.80 22.11 -9.30
CA ASP A 117 0.92 23.57 -9.29
C ASP A 117 2.09 24.02 -8.43
N ILE A 118 2.72 25.13 -8.84
CA ILE A 118 3.75 25.86 -8.09
C ILE A 118 3.42 27.35 -8.21
N TYR A 119 2.86 27.91 -7.15
CA TYR A 119 2.46 29.31 -7.10
C TYR A 119 3.44 30.17 -6.31
N LYS A 120 3.86 31.27 -6.93
CA LYS A 120 4.61 32.36 -6.32
C LYS A 120 3.83 33.64 -6.58
N GLY A 121 3.34 34.29 -5.53
CA GLY A 121 2.55 35.51 -5.72
C GLY A 121 2.33 36.26 -4.43
N LYS A 122 1.63 37.39 -4.53
CA LYS A 122 1.51 38.39 -3.45
C LYS A 122 0.89 37.85 -2.16
N THR A 123 0.10 36.77 -2.25
CA THR A 123 -0.51 36.11 -1.09
C THR A 123 0.40 35.10 -0.40
N ILE A 124 1.61 34.88 -0.92
CA ILE A 124 2.60 33.96 -0.36
C ILE A 124 3.66 34.78 0.38
N PRO A 125 4.05 34.41 1.62
CA PRO A 125 5.12 35.09 2.34
C PRO A 125 6.41 35.16 1.52
N ASN A 126 7.14 36.28 1.65
CA ASN A 126 8.44 36.42 1.00
C ASN A 126 9.38 35.28 1.41
N GLY A 127 10.07 34.71 0.43
CA GLY A 127 10.95 33.55 0.64
C GLY A 127 10.23 32.19 0.60
N TYR A 128 8.94 32.15 0.29
CA TYR A 128 8.16 30.93 0.15
C TYR A 128 7.54 30.78 -1.25
N LYS A 129 7.13 29.54 -1.55
CA LYS A 129 6.29 29.15 -2.69
C LYS A 129 5.20 28.21 -2.18
N SER A 130 4.02 28.24 -2.79
CA SER A 130 2.99 27.23 -2.54
C SER A 130 3.12 26.15 -3.59
N VAL A 131 3.21 24.89 -3.18
CA VAL A 131 3.28 23.74 -4.08
C VAL A 131 2.10 22.82 -3.80
N THR A 132 1.37 22.46 -4.84
CA THR A 132 0.24 21.53 -4.74
C THR A 132 0.67 20.14 -5.21
N PHE A 133 0.66 19.19 -4.28
CA PHE A 133 0.90 17.78 -4.52
C PHE A 133 -0.41 17.04 -4.68
N ARG A 134 -0.60 16.37 -5.82
CA ARG A 134 -1.69 15.43 -6.04
C ARG A 134 -1.23 14.03 -5.67
N VAL A 135 -1.89 13.43 -4.70
CA VAL A 135 -1.63 12.07 -4.24
C VAL A 135 -2.79 11.18 -4.66
N TYR A 136 -2.46 10.07 -5.31
CA TYR A 136 -3.40 9.00 -5.65
C TYR A 136 -3.23 7.86 -4.66
N PHE A 137 -4.28 7.58 -3.87
CA PHE A 137 -4.33 6.47 -2.93
C PHE A 137 -5.05 5.26 -3.54
N PHE A 138 -4.73 4.06 -3.07
CA PHE A 138 -5.54 2.89 -3.37
C PHE A 138 -6.93 3.02 -2.74
N GLY A 139 -7.98 2.63 -3.46
CA GLY A 139 -9.35 2.82 -3.00
C GLY A 139 -9.84 1.87 -1.92
N ASP A 140 -8.98 0.98 -1.43
CA ASP A 140 -9.24 0.06 -0.31
C ASP A 140 -8.64 0.53 1.02
N VAL A 141 -7.98 1.70 1.05
CA VAL A 141 -7.38 2.27 2.27
C VAL A 141 -8.38 3.10 3.07
N ASP A 142 -8.08 3.31 4.35
CA ASP A 142 -8.75 4.33 5.15
C ASP A 142 -8.22 5.71 4.75
N ILE A 143 -8.97 6.39 3.89
CA ILE A 143 -8.54 7.66 3.30
C ILE A 143 -8.25 8.73 4.35
N LYS A 144 -9.01 8.79 5.45
CA LYS A 144 -8.78 9.80 6.50
C LYS A 144 -7.44 9.57 7.18
N LYS A 145 -7.17 8.31 7.54
CA LYS A 145 -5.89 7.94 8.16
C LYS A 145 -4.71 8.13 7.20
N SER A 146 -4.89 7.82 5.92
CA SER A 146 -3.84 8.01 4.91
C SER A 146 -3.56 9.49 4.63
N GLU A 147 -4.59 10.34 4.61
CA GLU A 147 -4.42 11.80 4.54
C GLU A 147 -3.67 12.34 5.76
N GLU A 148 -4.06 11.94 6.97
CA GLU A 148 -3.38 12.33 8.21
C GLU A 148 -1.89 11.98 8.18
N LYS A 149 -1.50 10.82 7.65
CA LYS A 149 -0.08 10.46 7.49
C LYS A 149 0.67 11.43 6.58
N VAL A 150 0.06 11.83 5.47
CA VAL A 150 0.66 12.79 4.52
C VAL A 150 0.76 14.18 5.17
N LEU A 151 -0.29 14.63 5.86
CA LEU A 151 -0.27 15.90 6.60
C LEU A 151 0.79 15.89 7.71
N ASN A 152 0.93 14.78 8.43
CA ASN A 152 1.94 14.62 9.47
C ASN A 152 3.35 14.60 8.89
N LEU A 153 3.57 14.00 7.71
CA LEU A 153 4.85 14.08 7.01
C LEU A 153 5.25 15.54 6.76
N PHE A 154 4.35 16.35 6.19
CA PHE A 154 4.63 17.77 5.96
C PHE A 154 4.94 18.53 7.25
N LYS A 155 4.15 18.31 8.31
CA LYS A 155 4.39 18.91 9.63
C LYS A 155 5.73 18.49 10.23
N SER A 156 6.10 17.21 10.12
CA SER A 156 7.39 16.69 10.61
C SER A 156 8.58 17.26 9.85
N LEU A 157 8.38 17.68 8.58
CA LEU A 157 9.37 18.41 7.80
C LEU A 157 9.38 19.92 8.07
N GLY A 158 8.51 20.41 8.97
CA GLY A 158 8.39 21.82 9.31
C GLY A 158 7.59 22.65 8.29
N TYR A 159 6.79 22.01 7.44
CA TYR A 159 5.99 22.68 6.42
C TYR A 159 4.55 22.89 6.84
N GLU A 160 3.98 24.01 6.41
CA GLU A 160 2.60 24.41 6.69
C GLU A 160 1.68 24.06 5.53
N ILE A 161 0.49 23.55 5.87
CA ILE A 161 -0.58 23.28 4.91
C ILE A 161 -1.38 24.56 4.68
N ARG A 162 -1.71 24.83 3.42
CA ARG A 162 -2.48 26.01 2.98
C ARG A 162 -3.90 25.63 2.57
#